data_AF-A0A8S3HV68-F1
#
_entry.id   AF-A0A8S3HV68-F1
#
_cell.length_a   1.000
_cell.length_b   1.000
_cell.length_c   1.000
_cell.angle_alpha   90.00
_cell.angle_beta   90.00
_cell.angle_gamma   90.00
#
_symmetry.space_group_name_H-M   'P 1'
#
loop_
_entity.id
_entity.type
_entity.pdbx_description
1 polymer ?
#
loop_
_entity_poly.entity_id
_entity_poly.type
_entity_poly.pdbx_seq_one_letter_code
_entity_poly.pdbx_strand_id
1 'polypeptide(L)' 'MMKKKETTPNKYNDHDSTIIKEGWLWKQGGRVRQWKRRWFVITDGCLFYYESRT' A
#
# COMPACT_ATOMS: atom_id res chain seq x y z
N MET A 1 -6.57 8.40 1.60
CA MET A 1 -6.80 7.57 2.82
C MET A 1 -5.92 6.33 2.78
N MET A 2 -5.32 5.87 3.90
CA MET A 2 -4.45 4.68 3.92
C MET A 2 -5.28 3.39 3.98
N LYS A 3 -5.02 2.46 3.06
CA LYS A 3 -5.75 1.18 2.94
C LYS A 3 -4.79 0.00 3.00
N LYS A 4 -5.04 -0.97 3.89
CA LYS A 4 -4.39 -2.29 3.84
C LYS A 4 -5.08 -3.11 2.76
N LYS A 5 -4.33 -3.67 1.81
CA LYS A 5 -4.88 -4.62 0.82
C LYS A 5 -4.36 -6.03 1.13
N GLU A 6 -5.24 -7.01 1.03
CA GLU A 6 -4.89 -8.43 1.04
C GLU A 6 -4.52 -8.84 -0.39
N THR A 7 -3.55 -9.74 -0.51
CA THR A 7 -2.81 -10.09 -1.73
C THR A 7 -3.72 -10.41 -2.92
N THR A 8 -3.74 -9.51 -3.90
CA THR A 8 -3.94 -9.66 -5.37
C THR A 8 -4.43 -8.34 -5.98
N PRO A 9 -4.16 -8.05 -7.27
CA PRO A 9 -4.55 -6.79 -7.88
C PRO A 9 -6.06 -6.81 -8.14
N ASN A 10 -6.80 -6.15 -7.27
CA ASN A 10 -8.16 -5.74 -7.58
C ASN A 10 -8.08 -4.78 -8.78
N LYS A 11 -8.62 -5.19 -9.94
CA LYS A 11 -8.75 -4.42 -11.20
C LYS A 11 -9.68 -3.20 -11.06
N TYR A 12 -9.47 -2.36 -10.04
CA TYR A 12 -10.47 -1.37 -9.64
C TYR A 12 -10.17 -0.02 -10.27
N ASN A 13 -10.99 0.25 -11.28
CA ASN A 13 -11.32 1.50 -11.95
C ASN A 13 -10.16 2.34 -12.50
N ASP A 14 -10.24 2.48 -13.82
CA ASP A 14 -9.45 3.24 -14.78
C ASP A 14 -8.93 4.62 -14.29
N HIS A 15 -9.60 5.26 -13.32
CA HIS A 15 -9.19 6.56 -12.77
C HIS A 15 -8.15 6.55 -11.62
N ASP A 16 -7.99 5.44 -10.89
CA ASP A 16 -7.04 5.34 -9.74
C ASP A 16 -5.85 4.42 -10.09
N SER A 17 -5.65 4.20 -11.40
CA SER A 17 -4.80 3.13 -11.95
C SER A 17 -3.33 3.52 -12.13
N THR A 18 -3.02 4.81 -12.12
CA THR A 18 -1.64 5.29 -12.29
C THR A 18 -0.89 5.20 -10.96
N ILE A 19 0.02 4.23 -10.87
CA ILE A 19 1.00 4.17 -9.79
C ILE A 19 1.96 5.35 -9.97
N ILE A 20 1.93 6.29 -9.04
CA ILE A 20 2.85 7.44 -9.00
C ILE A 20 4.22 6.96 -8.49
N LYS A 21 4.20 6.11 -7.46
CA LYS A 21 5.42 5.55 -6.87
C LYS A 21 5.11 4.28 -6.10
N GLU A 22 6.07 3.37 -6.09
CA GLU A 22 6.04 2.16 -5.27
C GLU A 22 7.41 1.86 -4.66
N GLY A 23 7.41 1.13 -3.55
CA GLY A 23 8.66 0.77 -2.89
C GLY A 23 8.49 0.16 -1.50
N TRP A 24 9.59 -0.41 -1.00
CA TRP A 24 9.67 -0.88 0.38
C TRP A 24 9.86 0.28 1.34
N LEU A 25 9.00 0.38 2.36
CA LEU A 25 9.16 1.31 3.46
C LEU A 25 8.90 0.58 4.80
N TRP A 26 9.41 1.18 5.87
CA TRP A 26 9.09 0.77 7.24
C TRP A 26 7.87 1.52 7.74
N LYS A 27 6.87 0.79 8.23
CA LYS A 27 5.63 1.33 8.80
C LYS A 27 5.55 1.01 10.28
N GLN A 28 5.30 2.02 11.11
CA GLN A 28 4.96 1.80 12.52
C GLN A 28 3.47 1.40 12.66
N GLY A 29 3.18 0.45 13.54
CA GLY A 29 1.81 0.09 13.90
C GLY A 29 1.15 1.15 14.78
N GLY A 30 -0.16 1.37 14.59
CA GLY A 30 -0.92 2.38 15.34
C GLY A 30 -1.20 1.94 16.79
N ARG A 31 -1.70 0.71 16.98
CA ARG A 31 -1.97 0.16 18.32
C ARG A 31 -0.73 -0.39 19.00
N VAL A 32 0.06 -1.16 18.26
CA VAL A 32 1.34 -1.71 18.73
C VAL A 32 2.44 -1.02 17.95
N ARG A 33 3.32 -0.30 18.65
CA ARG A 33 4.38 0.55 18.09
C ARG A 33 5.55 -0.21 17.44
N GLN A 34 5.29 -1.36 16.85
CA GLN A 34 6.29 -2.14 16.12
C GLN A 34 6.44 -1.65 14.69
N TRP A 35 7.67 -1.68 14.20
CA TRP A 35 7.99 -1.39 12.81
C TRP A 35 7.88 -2.66 11.97
N LYS A 36 7.17 -2.59 10.84
CA LYS A 36 7.07 -3.68 9.88
C LYS A 36 7.43 -3.16 8.49
N ARG A 37 8.20 -3.95 7.74
CA ARG A 37 8.46 -3.69 6.33
C ARG A 37 7.19 -4.01 5.53
N ARG A 38 6.78 -3.08 4.67
CA ARG A 38 5.60 -3.21 3.81
C ARG A 38 5.90 -2.64 2.42
N TRP A 39 5.31 -3.23 1.39
CA TRP A 39 5.38 -2.70 0.03
C TRP A 39 4.30 -1.63 -0.10
N PHE A 40 4.70 -0.38 -0.33
CA PHE A 40 3.77 0.74 -0.48
C PHE A 40 3.55 1.04 -1.95
N VAL A 41 2.31 1.41 -2.28
CA VAL A 41 1.89 1.86 -3.60
C VAL A 41 1.10 3.15 -3.43
N ILE A 42 1.59 4.22 -4.05
CA ILE A 42 0.93 5.52 -4.11
C ILE A 42 0.23 5.63 -5.47
N THR A 43 -1.06 5.91 -5.44
CA THR A 43 -1.87 6.29 -6.60
C THR A 43 -2.44 7.69 -6.39
N ASP A 44 -3.25 8.19 -7.32
CA ASP A 44 -3.82 9.53 -7.19
C ASP A 44 -4.85 9.59 -6.04
N GLY A 45 -4.46 10.21 -4.92
CA GLY A 45 -5.31 10.37 -3.73
C GLY A 45 -5.38 9.17 -2.77
N CYS A 46 -4.77 8.03 -3.13
CA CYS A 46 -4.77 6.81 -2.32
C CYS A 46 -3.35 6.31 -1.98
N LEU A 47 -3.21 5.74 -0.79
CA LEU A 47 -1.99 5.06 -0.34
C LEU A 47 -2.32 3.66 0.13
N PHE A 48 -1.76 2.67 -0.56
CA PHE A 48 -1.91 1.26 -0.26
C PHE A 48 -0.62 0.69 0.33
N TYR A 49 -0.76 -0.37 1.12
CA TYR A 49 0.38 -1.18 1.50
C TYR A 49 0.03 -2.67 1.58
N TYR A 50 1.03 -3.50 1.26
CA TYR A 50 0.97 -4.95 1.20
C TYR A 50 2.06 -5.58 2.06
N GLU A 51 1.86 -6.83 2.47
CA GLU A 51 2.85 -7.57 3.26
C GLU A 51 4.04 -8.03 2.42
N SER A 52 3.77 -8.47 1.20
CA SER A 52 4.72 -8.84 0.15
C SER A 52 4.40 -8.14 -1.16
N ARG A 53 5.38 -8.09 -2.07
CA ARG A 53 5.17 -7.68 -3.46
C ARG A 53 4.60 -8.85 -4.30
N THR A 54 4.88 -10.09 -3.88
CA THR A 54 4.40 -11.34 -4.47
C THR A 54 2.99 -11.67 -4.03
#